data_AF-A0A9E1B691-F1
#
_entry.id   AF-A0A9E1B691-F1
#
_cell.length_a   1.000
_cell.length_b   1.000
_cell.length_c   1.000
_cell.angle_alpha   90.00
_cell.angle_beta   90.00
_cell.angle_gamma   90.00
#
_symmetry.space_group_name_H-M   'P 1'
#
loop_
_entity.id
_entity.type
_entity.pdbx_description
1 polymer ?
#
loop_
_entity_poly.entity_id
_entity_poly.type
_entity_poly.pdbx_seq_one_letter_code
_entity_poly.pdbx_strand_id
1 'polypeptide(L)'
;MEIFIVIVLFIASVFAFMKFAPVFGGRPDAKSQKLIEASPNFNGKVFINLEPTIDMVKDNPQAYMLNYVPQALFPPKGKLPKCPLPNLKFDANALKNGEFIWLGHVSLICKLDGKTIITDPVLHRAFPLPLGGKPFAYEHAITASDYPEVID
;
A
#
# COMPACT_ATOMS: atom_id res chain seq x y z
N MET A 1 -21.45 -34.47 2.93
CA MET A 1 -20.10 -34.85 2.45
C MET A 1 -19.57 -33.83 1.45
N GLU A 2 -20.36 -33.44 0.44
CA GLU A 2 -19.94 -32.46 -0.59
C GLU A 2 -19.60 -31.07 -0.03
N ILE A 3 -20.44 -30.51 0.85
CA ILE A 3 -20.17 -29.21 1.50
C ILE A 3 -18.85 -29.24 2.30
N PHE A 4 -18.58 -30.35 2.98
CA PHE A 4 -17.35 -30.52 3.74
C PHE A 4 -16.11 -30.50 2.82
N ILE A 5 -16.18 -31.19 1.67
CA ILE A 5 -15.13 -31.19 0.67
C ILE A 5 -14.90 -29.76 0.14
N VAL A 6 -15.96 -29.02 -0.17
CA VAL A 6 -15.86 -27.63 -0.64
C VAL A 6 -15.18 -26.74 0.39
N ILE A 7 -15.55 -26.85 1.66
CA ILE A 7 -14.94 -26.07 2.74
C ILE A 7 -13.44 -26.39 2.86
N VAL A 8 -13.07 -27.68 2.84
CA VAL A 8 -11.68 -28.12 2.92
C VAL A 8 -10.87 -27.59 1.74
N LEU A 9 -11.41 -27.69 0.52
CA LEU A 9 -10.76 -27.17 -0.69
C LEU A 9 -10.59 -25.65 -0.64
N PHE A 10 -11.58 -24.93 -0.13
CA PHE A 10 -11.50 -23.48 0.04
C PHE A 10 -10.38 -23.09 1.02
N ILE A 11 -10.34 -23.72 2.20
CA ILE A 11 -9.29 -23.46 3.20
C ILE A 11 -7.91 -23.79 2.64
N ALA A 12 -7.77 -24.94 1.97
CA ALA A 12 -6.51 -25.34 1.33
C ALA A 12 -6.06 -24.34 0.26
N SER A 13 -6.99 -23.82 -0.55
CA SER A 13 -6.70 -22.82 -1.58
C SER A 13 -6.27 -21.48 -0.97
N VAL A 14 -6.96 -21.01 0.08
CA VAL A 14 -6.57 -19.80 0.81
C VAL A 14 -5.18 -19.96 1.43
N PHE A 15 -4.92 -21.10 2.07
CA PHE A 15 -3.60 -21.39 2.65
C PHE A 15 -2.50 -21.41 1.59
N ALA A 16 -2.73 -22.08 0.46
CA ALA A 16 -1.78 -22.12 -0.64
C ALA A 16 -1.53 -20.70 -1.20
N PHE A 17 -2.57 -19.90 -1.39
CA PHE A 17 -2.44 -18.52 -1.84
C PHE A 17 -1.61 -17.67 -0.86
N MET A 18 -1.92 -17.70 0.44
CA MET A 18 -1.16 -16.96 1.46
C MET A 18 0.32 -17.37 1.53
N LYS A 19 0.62 -18.64 1.24
CA LYS A 19 1.98 -19.18 1.33
C LYS A 19 2.82 -18.93 0.08
N PHE A 20 2.22 -18.95 -1.10
CA PHE A 20 2.94 -18.96 -2.38
C PHE A 20 2.71 -17.71 -3.24
N ALA A 21 1.69 -16.90 -2.97
CA ALA A 21 1.48 -15.67 -3.73
C ALA A 21 2.57 -14.63 -3.39
N PRO A 22 3.31 -14.10 -4.38
CA PRO A 22 4.41 -13.16 -4.15
C PRO A 22 4.02 -11.88 -3.42
N VAL A 23 2.74 -11.50 -3.49
CA VAL A 23 2.20 -10.27 -2.90
C VAL A 23 2.29 -10.21 -1.37
N PHE A 24 2.40 -11.37 -0.70
CA PHE A 24 2.63 -11.43 0.75
C PHE A 24 4.12 -11.44 1.13
N GLY A 25 5.00 -11.32 0.14
CA GLY A 25 6.44 -11.37 0.35
C GLY A 25 6.94 -12.79 0.66
N GLY A 26 8.16 -12.86 1.18
CA GLY A 26 8.83 -14.11 1.49
C GLY A 26 9.59 -14.04 2.80
N ARG A 27 10.26 -15.15 3.14
CA ARG A 27 11.21 -15.18 4.27
C ARG A 27 12.51 -14.48 3.86
N PRO A 28 13.22 -13.82 4.80
CA PRO A 28 14.53 -13.26 4.51
C PRO A 28 15.48 -14.37 4.05
N ASP A 29 16.27 -14.07 3.02
CA ASP A 29 17.37 -14.95 2.61
C ASP A 29 18.53 -14.88 3.60
N ALA A 30 19.56 -15.71 3.42
CA ALA A 30 20.69 -15.78 4.35
C ALA A 30 21.43 -14.43 4.51
N LYS A 31 21.45 -13.59 3.46
CA LYS A 31 22.09 -12.27 3.51
C LYS A 31 21.24 -11.30 4.32
N SER A 32 19.94 -11.24 4.03
CA SER A 32 18.97 -10.39 4.72
C SER A 32 18.84 -10.77 6.18
N GLN A 33 18.85 -12.08 6.48
CA GLN A 33 18.81 -12.59 7.85
C GLN A 33 20.03 -12.12 8.66
N LYS A 34 21.24 -12.21 8.10
CA LYS A 34 22.46 -11.69 8.75
C LYS A 34 22.39 -10.18 8.99
N LEU A 35 21.82 -9.42 8.07
CA LEU A 35 21.62 -7.97 8.23
C LEU A 35 20.63 -7.66 9.37
N ILE A 36 19.52 -8.40 9.44
CA ILE A 36 18.53 -8.26 10.52
C ILE A 36 19.18 -8.61 11.86
N GLU A 37 19.88 -9.74 11.95
CA GLU A 37 20.55 -10.20 13.18
C GLU A 37 21.67 -9.26 13.65
N ALA A 38 22.37 -8.62 12.71
CA ALA A 38 23.42 -7.64 13.02
C ALA A 38 22.86 -6.25 13.41
N SER A 39 21.55 -6.03 13.29
CA SER A 39 20.95 -4.75 13.64
C SER A 39 21.06 -4.49 15.14
N PRO A 40 21.53 -3.29 15.58
CA PRO A 40 21.57 -2.95 17.01
C PRO A 40 20.18 -2.90 17.64
N ASN A 41 19.13 -2.77 16.82
CA ASN A 41 17.73 -2.70 17.25
C ASN A 41 17.04 -4.06 17.27
N PHE A 42 17.73 -5.15 16.91
CA PHE A 42 17.16 -6.50 16.98
C PHE A 42 17.64 -7.21 18.24
N ASN A 43 16.72 -7.59 19.13
CA ASN A 43 17.04 -8.23 20.40
C ASN A 43 17.14 -9.77 20.34
N GLY A 44 17.23 -10.33 19.13
CA GLY A 44 17.20 -11.79 18.89
C GLY A 44 15.80 -12.40 18.78
N LYS A 45 14.73 -11.64 19.04
CA LYS A 45 13.33 -12.09 18.90
C LYS A 45 12.48 -11.14 18.04
N VAL A 46 12.58 -9.85 18.32
CA VAL A 46 11.79 -8.80 17.66
C VAL A 46 12.67 -7.59 17.40
N PHE A 47 12.28 -6.80 16.41
CA PHE A 47 12.86 -5.49 16.18
C PHE A 47 12.28 -4.50 17.20
N ILE A 48 13.14 -3.75 17.87
CA ILE A 48 12.78 -2.71 18.83
C ILE A 48 12.89 -1.37 18.13
N ASN A 49 11.76 -0.72 17.90
CA ASN A 49 11.72 0.62 17.33
C ASN A 49 12.41 1.61 18.28
N LEU A 50 13.17 2.56 17.70
CA LEU A 50 13.87 3.60 18.48
C LEU A 50 12.89 4.51 19.21
N GLU A 51 11.76 4.79 18.57
CA GLU A 51 10.66 5.53 19.16
C GLU A 51 9.54 4.57 19.54
N PRO A 52 8.97 4.69 20.76
CA PRO A 52 7.81 3.90 21.16
C PRO A 52 6.67 4.10 20.18
N THR A 53 6.36 3.06 19.41
CA THR A 53 5.19 3.07 18.53
C THR A 53 3.97 2.76 19.37
N ILE A 54 3.06 3.74 19.48
CA ILE A 54 1.77 3.52 20.14
C ILE A 54 0.95 2.63 19.23
N ASP A 55 0.64 1.42 19.69
CA ASP A 55 -0.25 0.52 18.98
C ASP A 55 -1.70 0.98 19.18
N MET A 56 -2.15 1.80 18.24
CA MET A 56 -3.49 2.38 18.23
C MET A 56 -4.59 1.31 18.09
N VAL A 57 -4.26 0.06 17.71
CA VAL A 57 -5.22 -1.04 17.54
C VAL A 57 -5.34 -1.86 18.80
N LYS A 58 -4.21 -2.16 19.47
CA LYS A 58 -4.18 -3.03 20.64
C LYS A 58 -5.08 -2.56 21.78
N ASP A 59 -5.16 -1.24 21.99
CA ASP A 59 -5.94 -0.64 23.07
C ASP A 59 -7.28 -0.04 22.58
N ASN A 60 -7.62 -0.20 21.30
CA ASN A 60 -8.88 0.29 20.72
C ASN A 60 -9.62 -0.81 19.95
N PRO A 61 -10.62 -1.47 20.56
CA PRO A 61 -11.43 -2.47 19.89
C PRO A 61 -12.18 -1.96 18.66
N GLN A 62 -12.39 -0.65 18.53
CA GLN A 62 -13.05 -0.07 17.35
C GLN A 62 -12.10 -0.02 16.15
N ALA A 63 -10.79 0.00 16.37
CA ALA A 63 -9.77 0.01 15.34
C ALA A 63 -9.47 -1.38 14.75
N TYR A 64 -10.12 -2.45 15.23
CA TYR A 64 -9.97 -3.77 14.63
C TYR A 64 -10.45 -3.77 13.17
N MET A 65 -9.62 -4.34 12.30
CA MET A 65 -9.86 -4.43 10.85
C MET A 65 -11.24 -5.02 10.49
N LEU A 66 -11.72 -5.97 11.30
CA LEU A 66 -13.04 -6.60 11.11
C LEU A 66 -14.20 -5.61 11.16
N ASN A 67 -14.08 -4.52 11.91
CA ASN A 67 -15.12 -3.48 11.99
C ASN A 67 -15.24 -2.66 10.70
N TYR A 68 -14.20 -2.66 9.87
CA TYR A 68 -14.18 -1.96 8.58
C TYR A 68 -14.69 -2.82 7.42
N VAL A 69 -14.79 -4.15 7.59
CA VAL A 69 -15.28 -5.07 6.55
C VAL A 69 -16.68 -4.71 6.06
N PRO A 70 -17.69 -4.43 6.93
CA PRO A 70 -19.01 -4.04 6.47
C PRO A 70 -18.98 -2.74 5.65
N GLN A 71 -18.15 -1.77 6.03
CA GLN A 71 -18.03 -0.49 5.32
C GLN A 71 -17.33 -0.61 3.97
N ALA A 72 -16.53 -1.66 3.79
CA ALA A 72 -15.89 -2.00 2.52
C ALA A 72 -16.85 -2.75 1.58
N LEU A 73 -17.64 -3.69 2.12
CA LEU A 73 -18.63 -4.46 1.36
C LEU A 73 -19.90 -3.66 1.03
N PHE A 74 -20.33 -2.80 1.95
CA PHE A 74 -21.54 -1.98 1.85
C PHE A 74 -21.19 -0.51 2.10
N PRO A 75 -20.50 0.14 1.15
CA PRO A 75 -20.13 1.54 1.29
C PRO A 75 -21.39 2.42 1.39
N PRO A 76 -21.42 3.44 2.28
CA PRO A 76 -22.53 4.37 2.35
C PRO A 76 -22.74 5.11 1.02
N LYS A 77 -23.97 5.58 0.79
CA LYS A 77 -24.33 6.35 -0.42
C LYS A 77 -23.41 7.57 -0.54
N GLY A 78 -22.87 7.78 -1.75
CA GLY A 78 -21.98 8.91 -2.05
C GLY A 78 -20.49 8.65 -1.78
N LYS A 79 -20.12 7.52 -1.15
CA LYS A 79 -18.70 7.17 -0.92
C LYS A 79 -17.95 6.81 -2.20
N LEU A 80 -18.65 6.31 -3.21
CA LEU A 80 -18.07 5.98 -4.51
C LEU A 80 -18.38 7.10 -5.51
N PRO A 81 -17.36 7.71 -6.14
CA PRO A 81 -17.57 8.73 -7.15
C PRO A 81 -18.27 8.12 -8.38
N LYS A 82 -19.24 8.85 -8.95
CA LYS A 82 -20.01 8.40 -10.13
C LYS A 82 -19.27 8.67 -11.45
N CYS A 83 -18.38 9.65 -11.45
CA CYS A 83 -17.55 10.06 -12.57
C CYS A 83 -16.09 10.09 -12.11
N PRO A 84 -15.12 10.06 -13.03
CA PRO A 84 -13.72 10.30 -12.69
C PRO A 84 -13.54 11.61 -11.91
N LEU A 85 -12.59 11.63 -10.98
CA LEU A 85 -12.23 12.81 -10.22
C LEU A 85 -11.52 13.83 -11.12
N PRO A 86 -11.83 15.12 -11.02
CA PRO A 86 -11.15 16.14 -11.80
C PRO A 86 -9.68 16.25 -11.35
N ASN A 87 -8.77 16.39 -12.31
CA ASN A 87 -7.37 16.68 -12.07
C ASN A 87 -6.78 17.47 -13.24
N LEU A 88 -5.58 18.02 -13.04
CA LEU A 88 -4.86 18.78 -14.04
C LEU A 88 -3.85 17.86 -14.75
N LYS A 89 -3.64 18.07 -16.06
CA LYS A 89 -2.45 17.55 -16.73
C LYS A 89 -1.22 18.24 -16.14
N PHE A 90 -0.14 17.48 -15.99
CA PHE A 90 1.12 17.98 -15.47
C PHE A 90 2.28 17.38 -16.26
N ASP A 91 3.45 17.99 -16.11
CA ASP A 91 4.73 17.45 -16.56
C ASP A 91 5.68 17.46 -15.36
N ALA A 92 6.03 16.28 -14.86
CA ALA A 92 6.91 16.14 -13.70
C ALA A 92 8.32 16.70 -13.96
N ASN A 93 8.78 16.69 -15.22
CA ASN A 93 10.11 17.20 -15.58
C ASN A 93 10.16 18.73 -15.62
N ALA A 94 9.00 19.38 -15.75
CA ALA A 94 8.88 20.84 -15.76
C ALA A 94 8.82 21.47 -14.35
N LEU A 95 8.88 20.67 -13.28
CA LEU A 95 8.86 21.19 -11.91
C LEU A 95 10.05 22.12 -11.63
N LYS A 96 9.74 23.28 -11.05
CA LYS A 96 10.73 24.21 -10.51
C LYS A 96 11.03 23.89 -9.06
N ASN A 97 12.19 24.33 -8.61
CA ASN A 97 12.59 24.17 -7.21
C ASN A 97 11.57 24.84 -6.28
N GLY A 98 11.08 24.11 -5.28
CA GLY A 98 10.02 24.53 -4.36
C GLY A 98 8.61 24.13 -4.80
N GLU A 99 8.43 23.53 -5.98
CA GLU A 99 7.12 23.06 -6.46
C GLU A 99 6.88 21.59 -6.12
N PHE A 100 5.61 21.21 -6.08
CA PHE A 100 5.17 19.83 -5.90
C PHE A 100 3.87 19.54 -6.67
N ILE A 101 3.69 18.27 -7.01
CA ILE A 101 2.46 17.70 -7.55
C ILE A 101 1.95 16.69 -6.54
N TRP A 102 0.70 16.85 -6.13
CA TRP A 102 0.01 15.85 -5.32
C TRP A 102 -0.82 14.93 -6.21
N LEU A 103 -0.48 13.64 -6.18
CA LEU A 103 -1.10 12.61 -7.00
C LEU A 103 -2.21 11.86 -6.25
N GLY A 104 -2.56 12.32 -5.04
CA GLY A 104 -3.54 11.70 -4.16
C GLY A 104 -2.92 10.79 -3.10
N HIS A 105 -3.70 10.46 -2.08
CA HIS A 105 -3.25 9.71 -0.90
C HIS A 105 -1.96 10.31 -0.31
N VAL A 106 -0.88 9.53 -0.23
CA VAL A 106 0.43 9.97 0.23
C VAL A 106 1.45 10.14 -0.91
N SER A 107 1.00 10.09 -2.18
CA SER A 107 1.88 10.18 -3.34
C SER A 107 2.14 11.62 -3.78
N LEU A 108 3.40 12.04 -3.71
CA LEU A 108 3.89 13.36 -4.13
C LEU A 108 5.07 13.21 -5.07
N ILE A 109 5.17 14.13 -6.03
CA ILE A 109 6.41 14.45 -6.76
C ILE A 109 6.78 15.87 -6.36
N CYS A 110 7.99 16.10 -5.85
CA CYS A 110 8.44 17.45 -5.51
C CYS A 110 9.86 17.69 -5.97
N LYS A 111 10.19 18.97 -6.18
CA LYS A 111 11.55 19.40 -6.45
C LYS A 111 12.04 20.29 -5.33
N LEU A 112 13.05 19.85 -4.60
CA LEU A 112 13.58 20.56 -3.44
C LEU A 112 15.10 20.54 -3.47
N ASP A 113 15.72 21.72 -3.31
CA ASP A 113 17.15 21.93 -3.43
C ASP A 113 17.76 21.33 -4.71
N GLY A 114 17.03 21.49 -5.83
CA GLY A 114 17.41 20.94 -7.13
C GLY A 114 17.19 19.43 -7.29
N LYS A 115 16.78 18.72 -6.22
CA LYS A 115 16.53 17.27 -6.23
C LYS A 115 15.08 16.95 -6.55
N THR A 116 14.87 15.89 -7.31
CA THR A 116 13.54 15.36 -7.61
C THR A 116 13.24 14.20 -6.67
N ILE A 117 12.24 14.38 -5.79
CA ILE A 117 11.87 13.39 -4.78
C ILE A 117 10.45 12.91 -5.08
N ILE A 118 10.24 11.60 -4.92
CA ILE A 118 8.92 11.00 -4.94
C ILE A 118 8.60 10.35 -3.60
N THR A 119 7.31 10.34 -3.25
CA THR A 119 6.82 9.65 -2.05
C THR A 119 5.80 8.61 -2.45
N ASP A 120 5.93 7.41 -1.86
CA ASP A 120 5.01 6.26 -1.97
C ASP A 120 4.15 6.24 -3.25
N PRO A 121 4.72 5.89 -4.42
CA PRO A 121 4.01 5.98 -5.69
C PRO A 121 2.89 4.92 -5.82
N VAL A 122 1.64 5.31 -5.54
CA VAL A 122 0.48 4.41 -5.60
C VAL A 122 -0.21 4.49 -6.96
N LEU A 123 0.35 3.81 -7.95
CA LEU A 123 -0.21 3.72 -9.31
C LEU A 123 -1.24 2.59 -9.50
N HIS A 124 -1.21 1.62 -8.59
CA HIS A 124 -1.99 0.40 -8.71
C HIS A 124 -2.78 0.12 -7.44
N ARG A 125 -3.49 -1.00 -7.46
CA ARG A 125 -4.28 -1.47 -6.35
C ARG A 125 -3.41 -1.69 -5.09
N ALA A 126 -3.86 -1.21 -3.94
CA ALA A 126 -3.22 -1.42 -2.64
C ALA A 126 -3.61 -2.74 -1.93
N PHE A 127 -4.57 -3.49 -2.48
CA PHE A 127 -5.05 -4.77 -1.95
C PHE A 127 -4.46 -5.97 -2.74
N PRO A 128 -4.00 -7.04 -2.08
CA PRO A 128 -3.37 -8.19 -2.75
C PRO A 128 -4.28 -8.99 -3.69
N LEU A 129 -5.60 -8.84 -3.56
CA LEU A 129 -6.59 -9.55 -4.37
C LEU A 129 -7.33 -8.61 -5.32
N PRO A 130 -7.82 -9.10 -6.47
CA PRO A 130 -8.56 -8.29 -7.43
C PRO A 130 -10.00 -7.92 -7.02
N LEU A 131 -10.24 -7.72 -5.73
CA LEU A 131 -11.57 -7.53 -5.15
C LEU A 131 -11.77 -6.14 -4.52
N GLY A 132 -10.73 -5.31 -4.43
CA GLY A 132 -10.83 -3.99 -3.79
C GLY A 132 -9.56 -3.17 -3.92
N GLY A 133 -9.52 -1.99 -3.29
CA GLY A 133 -8.31 -1.17 -3.13
C GLY A 133 -7.74 -0.55 -4.42
N LYS A 134 -8.50 -0.52 -5.52
CA LYS A 134 -8.10 0.21 -6.73
C LYS A 134 -8.30 1.71 -6.49
N PRO A 135 -7.36 2.59 -6.87
CA PRO A 135 -7.56 4.03 -6.86
C PRO A 135 -8.80 4.44 -7.68
N PHE A 136 -9.47 5.52 -7.28
CA PHE A 136 -10.53 6.09 -8.10
C PHE A 136 -9.99 6.61 -9.43
N ALA A 137 -10.81 6.58 -10.47
CA ALA A 137 -10.41 7.10 -11.77
C ALA A 137 -10.28 8.63 -11.70
N TYR A 138 -9.30 9.17 -12.42
CA TYR A 138 -9.11 10.60 -12.66
C TYR A 138 -9.51 10.94 -14.11
N GLU A 139 -9.91 12.18 -14.38
CA GLU A 139 -10.21 12.67 -15.75
C GLU A 139 -8.99 12.56 -16.68
N HIS A 140 -7.81 12.81 -16.14
CA HIS A 140 -6.52 12.52 -16.76
C HIS A 140 -5.86 11.38 -15.99
N ALA A 141 -5.79 10.19 -16.61
CA ALA A 141 -5.17 9.04 -15.99
C ALA A 141 -3.70 9.31 -15.66
N ILE A 142 -3.28 8.93 -14.45
CA ILE A 142 -1.89 8.98 -14.01
C ILE A 142 -1.29 7.59 -14.17
N THR A 143 -0.15 7.52 -14.82
CA THR A 143 0.55 6.31 -15.21
C THR A 143 2.01 6.38 -14.81
N ALA A 144 2.73 5.25 -14.92
CA ALA A 144 4.16 5.23 -14.63
C ALA A 144 4.98 6.16 -15.54
N SER A 145 4.50 6.44 -16.76
CA SER A 145 5.19 7.36 -17.68
C SER A 145 5.03 8.84 -17.32
N ASP A 146 4.15 9.19 -16.39
CA ASP A 146 3.99 10.58 -15.92
C ASP A 146 5.00 10.93 -14.80
N TYR A 147 5.74 9.94 -14.29
CA TYR A 147 6.78 10.14 -13.29
C TYR A 147 8.06 10.70 -13.94
N PRO A 148 8.89 11.42 -13.17
CA PRO A 148 10.12 12.02 -13.68
C PRO A 148 11.11 10.94 -14.12
N GLU A 149 11.90 11.24 -15.15
CA GLU A 149 12.92 10.30 -15.67
C GLU A 149 14.06 10.07 -14.66
N VAL A 150 14.31 11.05 -13.80
CA VAL A 150 15.36 11.03 -12.77
C VAL A 150 14.75 11.31 -11.40
N ILE A 151 15.05 10.43 -10.45
CA ILE A 151 14.69 10.53 -9.03
C ILE A 151 16.00 10.49 -8.23
N ASP A 152 16.15 11.42 -7.30
CA ASP A 152 17.31 11.56 -6.41
C ASP A 152 17.15 10.82 -5.07
#